data_AF-A0A962EJQ2-F1
#
_entry.id   AF-A0A962EJQ2-F1
#
_cell.length_a   1.000
_cell.length_b   1.000
_cell.length_c   1.000
_cell.angle_alpha   90.00
_cell.angle_beta   90.00
_cell.angle_gamma   90.00
#
_symmetry.space_group_name_H-M   'P 1'
#
loop_
_entity.id
_entity.type
_entity.pdbx_description
1 polymer ?
#
loop_
_entity_poly.entity_id
_entity_poly.type
_entity_poly.pdbx_seq_one_letter_code
_entity_poly.pdbx_strand_id
1 'polypeptide(L)'
;ALTREIGTKAAQNAEEIGAAAVDYLFYSGYVTMAYFMAREAEAATRAGYAGTAEFKEAKLATVRFYFDRLLPRTLTHAAGVRAGAESLTTSVEAALA
;
A
#
# COMPACT_ATOMS: atom_id res chain seq x y z
N ALA A 1 -6.08 3.00 -10.31
CA ALA A 1 -5.93 1.61 -10.82
C ALA A 1 -6.64 0.64 -9.87
N LEU A 2 -6.09 0.30 -8.71
CA LEU A 2 -6.65 -0.71 -7.80
C LEU A 2 -8.04 -0.36 -7.21
N THR A 3 -8.26 0.88 -6.76
CA THR A 3 -9.59 1.32 -6.26
C THR A 3 -10.69 1.17 -7.31
N ARG A 4 -10.37 1.45 -8.58
CA ARG A 4 -11.31 1.28 -9.69
C ARG A 4 -11.55 -0.21 -9.97
N GLU A 5 -10.51 -1.04 -9.92
CA GLU A 5 -10.64 -2.50 -10.05
C GLU A 5 -11.62 -3.07 -9.00
N ILE A 6 -11.47 -2.67 -7.73
CA ILE A 6 -12.40 -3.05 -6.65
C ILE A 6 -13.82 -2.59 -6.98
N GLY A 7 -14.00 -1.31 -7.36
CA GLY A 7 -15.32 -0.76 -7.70
C GLY A 7 -16.00 -1.49 -8.88
N THR A 8 -15.23 -1.87 -9.90
CA THR A 8 -15.75 -2.64 -11.03
C THR A 8 -16.20 -4.04 -10.61
N LYS A 9 -15.40 -4.75 -9.81
CA LYS A 9 -15.77 -6.07 -9.27
C LYS A 9 -16.98 -5.99 -8.33
N ALA A 10 -17.00 -4.98 -7.47
CA ALA A 10 -18.10 -4.72 -6.54
C ALA A 10 -19.45 -4.48 -7.22
N ALA A 11 -19.45 -3.87 -8.40
CA ALA A 11 -20.67 -3.67 -9.19
C ALA A 11 -21.30 -4.99 -9.66
N GLN A 12 -20.51 -6.07 -9.75
CA GLN A 12 -20.97 -7.41 -10.13
C GLN A 12 -21.23 -8.30 -8.91
N ASN A 13 -20.42 -8.16 -7.86
CA ASN A 13 -20.52 -8.92 -6.62
C ASN A 13 -20.18 -8.02 -5.41
N ALA A 14 -21.17 -7.71 -4.57
CA ALA A 14 -20.99 -6.84 -3.41
C ALA A 14 -19.95 -7.36 -2.39
N GLU A 15 -19.76 -8.67 -2.31
CA GLU A 15 -18.79 -9.30 -1.39
C GLU A 15 -17.33 -8.92 -1.72
N GLU A 16 -17.05 -8.47 -2.94
CA GLU A 16 -15.72 -8.02 -3.37
C GLU A 16 -15.22 -6.80 -2.57
N ILE A 17 -16.13 -5.96 -2.07
CA ILE A 17 -15.77 -4.82 -1.20
C ILE A 17 -15.23 -5.34 0.13
N GLY A 18 -15.96 -6.27 0.75
CA GLY A 18 -15.59 -6.87 2.04
C GLY A 18 -14.29 -7.66 1.93
N ALA A 19 -14.16 -8.47 0.88
CA ALA A 19 -12.97 -9.27 0.62
C ALA A 19 -11.70 -8.41 0.45
N ALA A 20 -11.81 -7.24 -0.19
CA ALA A 20 -10.67 -6.36 -0.41
C ALA A 20 -10.31 -5.46 0.79
N ALA A 21 -11.15 -5.35 1.82
CA ALA A 21 -11.08 -4.26 2.80
C ALA A 21 -9.75 -4.18 3.56
N VAL A 22 -9.27 -5.30 4.09
CA VAL A 22 -8.05 -5.34 4.92
C VAL A 22 -6.81 -5.07 4.09
N ASP A 23 -6.66 -5.76 2.96
CA ASP A 23 -5.52 -5.53 2.08
C ASP A 23 -5.51 -4.12 1.49
N TYR A 24 -6.68 -3.57 1.14
CA TYR A 24 -6.79 -2.21 0.65
C TYR A 24 -6.45 -1.17 1.73
N LEU A 25 -6.80 -1.41 3.00
CA LEU A 25 -6.38 -0.57 4.12
C LEU A 25 -4.86 -0.52 4.24
N PHE A 26 -4.19 -1.67 4.24
CA PHE A 26 -2.73 -1.69 4.30
C PHE A 26 -2.09 -1.06 3.07
N TYR A 27 -2.54 -1.43 1.86
CA TYR A 27 -2.07 -0.86 0.60
C TYR A 27 -2.13 0.67 0.63
N SER A 28 -3.30 1.25 0.96
CA SER A 28 -3.49 2.70 1.01
C SER A 28 -2.71 3.37 2.13
N GLY A 29 -2.53 2.71 3.27
CA GLY A 29 -1.66 3.17 4.35
C GLY A 29 -0.20 3.30 3.93
N TYR A 30 0.35 2.29 3.23
CA TYR A 30 1.71 2.37 2.69
C TYR A 30 1.86 3.49 1.65
N VAL A 31 0.90 3.64 0.74
CA VAL A 31 0.93 4.73 -0.25
C VAL A 31 0.87 6.11 0.42
N THR A 32 0.03 6.27 1.44
CA THR A 32 -0.10 7.53 2.19
C THR A 32 1.20 7.88 2.90
N MET A 33 1.84 6.91 3.54
CA MET A 33 3.12 7.14 4.20
C MET A 33 4.25 7.41 3.20
N ALA A 34 4.27 6.75 2.03
CA ALA A 34 5.21 7.06 0.96
C ALA A 34 5.12 8.53 0.51
N TYR A 35 3.89 9.06 0.39
CA TYR A 35 3.66 10.48 0.08
C TYR A 35 4.30 11.40 1.13
N PHE A 36 4.07 11.14 2.42
CA PHE A 36 4.68 11.96 3.48
C PHE A 36 6.20 11.83 3.53
N MET A 37 6.75 10.62 3.39
CA MET A 37 8.19 10.38 3.34
C MET A 37 8.87 11.12 2.17
N ALA A 38 8.22 11.16 0.99
CA ALA A 38 8.71 11.93 -0.15
C ALA A 38 8.75 13.44 0.15
N ARG A 39 7.71 13.97 0.79
CA ARG A 39 7.67 15.38 1.22
C ARG A 39 8.72 15.71 2.28
N GLU A 40 8.97 14.78 3.20
CA GLU A 40 10.04 14.94 4.19
C GLU A 40 11.43 14.99 3.53
N ALA A 41 11.70 14.12 2.55
CA ALA A 41 12.94 14.17 1.78
C ALA A 41 13.09 15.47 0.98
N GLU A 42 12.01 15.95 0.36
CA GLU A 42 12.00 17.26 -0.31
C GLU A 42 12.32 18.39 0.67
N ALA A 43 11.67 18.41 1.84
CA ALA A 43 11.90 19.42 2.86
C ALA A 43 13.35 19.41 3.39
N ALA A 44 13.93 18.23 3.61
CA ALA A 44 15.30 18.07 4.09
C ALA A 44 16.37 18.45 3.04
N THR A 45 16.01 18.45 1.75
CA THR A 45 16.92 18.78 0.64
C THR A 45 16.79 20.22 0.14
N ARG A 46 15.75 20.94 0.58
CA ARG A 46 15.49 22.33 0.19
C ARG A 46 16.60 23.28 0.66
N ALA A 47 16.87 24.31 -0.14
CA ALA A 47 17.73 25.41 0.25
C ALA A 47 17.18 26.11 1.51
N GLY A 48 18.06 26.41 2.47
CA GLY A 48 17.66 27.02 3.74
C GLY A 48 17.06 26.03 4.76
N TYR A 49 17.25 24.73 4.57
CA TYR A 49 16.93 23.73 5.61
C TYR A 49 17.63 24.09 6.93
N ALA A 50 16.86 24.22 8.01
CA ALA A 50 17.33 24.69 9.30
C ALA A 50 17.90 23.58 10.22
N GLY A 51 17.78 22.31 9.83
CA GLY A 51 18.31 21.18 10.59
C GLY A 51 19.78 20.89 10.31
N THR A 52 20.40 20.05 11.16
CA THR A 52 21.82 19.68 11.00
C THR A 52 22.04 18.73 9.82
N ALA A 53 23.29 18.66 9.35
CA ALA A 53 23.67 17.74 8.27
C ALA A 53 23.42 16.28 8.65
N GLU A 54 23.72 15.91 9.90
CA GLU A 54 23.55 14.56 10.44
C GLU A 54 22.07 14.16 10.47
N PHE A 55 21.18 15.06 10.91
CA PHE A 55 19.75 14.78 10.89
C PHE A 55 19.22 14.64 9.45
N LYS A 56 19.68 15.51 8.54
CA LYS A 56 19.32 15.41 7.11
C LYS A 56 19.71 14.04 6.55
N GLU A 57 20.95 13.60 6.75
CA GLU A 57 21.43 12.30 6.28
C GLU A 57 20.63 11.15 6.89
N ALA A 58 20.39 11.17 8.20
CA ALA A 58 19.58 10.17 8.87
C ALA A 58 18.12 10.13 8.34
N LYS A 59 17.53 11.30 8.05
CA LYS A 59 16.17 11.40 7.51
C LYS A 59 16.10 10.82 6.10
N LEU A 60 17.07 11.14 5.24
CA LEU A 60 17.14 10.59 3.88
C LEU A 60 17.40 9.07 3.90
N ALA A 61 18.24 8.58 4.81
CA ALA A 61 18.44 7.14 5.00
C ALA A 61 17.14 6.43 5.43
N THR A 62 16.36 7.06 6.32
CA THR A 62 15.04 6.54 6.75
C THR A 62 14.06 6.47 5.59
N VAL A 63 13.97 7.54 4.79
CA VAL A 63 13.12 7.57 3.59
C VAL A 63 13.55 6.47 2.63
N ARG A 64 14.84 6.34 2.33
CA ARG A 64 15.34 5.27 1.47
C ARG A 64 14.97 3.88 1.99
N PHE A 65 15.18 3.61 3.28
CA PHE A 65 14.77 2.35 3.90
C PHE A 65 13.27 2.07 3.71
N TYR A 66 12.42 3.08 3.92
CA TYR A 66 10.98 2.94 3.74
C TYR A 66 10.64 2.51 2.30
N PHE A 67 11.19 3.21 1.31
CA PHE A 67 10.93 2.91 -0.10
C PHE A 67 11.52 1.56 -0.55
N ASP A 68 12.70 1.17 -0.04
CA ASP A 68 13.37 -0.07 -0.44
C ASP A 68 12.82 -1.31 0.29
N ARG A 69 12.33 -1.18 1.52
CA ARG A 69 12.00 -2.33 2.40
C ARG A 69 10.54 -2.43 2.80
N LEU A 70 9.83 -1.31 2.92
CA LEU A 70 8.45 -1.30 3.41
C LEU A 70 7.46 -1.11 2.27
N LEU A 71 7.68 -0.13 1.39
CA LEU A 71 6.77 0.16 0.30
C LEU A 71 6.51 -1.04 -0.62
N PRO A 72 7.48 -1.93 -0.96
CA PRO A 72 7.20 -3.08 -1.82
C PRO A 72 6.14 -4.05 -1.27
N ARG A 73 5.83 -4.00 0.04
CA ARG A 73 4.74 -4.80 0.63
C ARG A 73 3.36 -4.46 0.05
N THR A 74 3.21 -3.29 -0.59
CA THR A 74 2.01 -2.96 -1.36
C THR A 74 1.73 -3.98 -2.46
N LEU A 75 2.76 -4.64 -3.00
CA LEU A 75 2.57 -5.67 -4.05
C LEU A 75 1.82 -6.89 -3.50
N THR A 76 2.16 -7.33 -2.30
CA THR A 76 1.45 -8.43 -1.62
C THR A 76 0.01 -8.05 -1.35
N HIS A 77 -0.24 -6.86 -0.80
CA HIS A 77 -1.62 -6.41 -0.54
C HIS A 77 -2.42 -6.20 -1.84
N ALA A 78 -1.79 -5.70 -2.90
CA ALA A 78 -2.45 -5.60 -4.20
C ALA A 78 -2.81 -6.98 -4.78
N ALA A 79 -2.00 -8.01 -4.54
CA ALA A 79 -2.35 -9.38 -4.89
C ALA A 79 -3.51 -9.91 -4.05
N GLY A 80 -3.52 -9.65 -2.73
CA GLY A 80 -4.64 -10.00 -1.83
C GLY A 80 -5.97 -9.37 -2.26
N VAL A 81 -5.98 -8.06 -2.55
CA VAL A 81 -7.14 -7.38 -3.13
C VAL A 81 -7.64 -8.06 -4.41
N ARG A 82 -6.73 -8.52 -5.27
CA ARG A 82 -7.08 -9.12 -6.57
C ARG A 82 -7.57 -10.56 -6.46
N ALA A 83 -7.24 -11.27 -5.38
CA ALA A 83 -7.75 -12.62 -5.11
C ALA A 83 -9.28 -12.65 -4.99
N GLY A 84 -9.91 -11.52 -4.61
CA GLY A 84 -11.37 -11.37 -4.62
C GLY A 84 -12.08 -12.23 -3.57
N ALA A 85 -13.41 -12.27 -3.67
CA ALA A 85 -14.26 -12.89 -2.64
C ALA A 85 -14.29 -14.42 -2.68
N GLU A 86 -13.93 -15.04 -3.81
CA GLU A 86 -14.04 -16.49 -4.02
C GLU A 86 -13.28 -17.31 -2.97
N SER A 87 -12.08 -16.85 -2.58
CA SER A 87 -11.28 -17.52 -1.54
C SER A 87 -11.92 -17.51 -0.14
N LEU A 88 -12.93 -16.66 0.08
CA LEU A 88 -13.65 -16.52 1.35
C LEU A 88 -15.02 -17.18 1.31
N THR A 89 -15.61 -17.34 0.12
CA THR A 89 -16.99 -17.81 -0.05
C THR A 89 -17.09 -19.25 -0.56
N THR A 90 -16.03 -19.79 -1.16
CA THR A 90 -15.99 -21.16 -1.69
C THR A 90 -15.37 -22.12 -0.67
N SER A 91 -16.01 -23.27 -0.44
CA SER A 91 -15.41 -24.31 0.41
C SER A 91 -14.21 -24.95 -0.30
N VAL A 92 -13.22 -25.39 0.47
CA VAL A 92 -11.99 -26.02 -0.08
C VAL A 92 -12.33 -27.26 -0.91
N GLU A 93 -13.33 -28.03 -0.50
CA GLU A 93 -13.80 -29.22 -1.23
C GLU A 93 -14.39 -28.86 -2.60
N ALA A 94 -15.17 -27.78 -2.68
CA ALA A 94 -15.72 -27.28 -3.94
C ALA A 94 -14.63 -26.71 -4.86
N ALA A 95 -13.53 -26.18 -4.31
CA ALA A 95 -12.40 -25.65 -5.08
C ALA A 95 -11.48 -26.74 -5.65
N LEU A 96 -11.54 -27.98 -5.15
CA LEU A 96 -10.70 -29.11 -5.56
C LEU A 96 -11.38 -30.07 -6.55
N ALA A 97 -12.68 -29.89 -6.82
CA ALA A 97 -13.48 -30.70 -7.74
C ALA A 97 -13.50 -30.10 -9.15
#